data_AF-A0A5E5PVF2-F1
#
_entry.id   AF-A0A5E5PVF2-F1
#
_cell.length_a   1.000
_cell.length_b   1.000
_cell.length_c   1.000
_cell.angle_alpha   90.00
_cell.angle_beta   90.00
_cell.angle_gamma   90.00
#
_symmetry.space_group_name_H-M   'P 1'
#
loop_
_entity.id
_entity.type
_entity.pdbx_description
1 polymer ?
#
loop_
_entity_poly.entity_id
_entity_poly.type
_entity_poly.pdbx_seq_one_letter_code
_entity_poly.pdbx_strand_id
1 'polypeptide(L)' 'MPIFAFSSANVNQTWFYPGEVVVLTLNADSDKVVFPVISKIAGYSVLSTNNAKSISIMNTKRMVQSSKSYTFKPLKSLQ' A
#
# COMPACT_ATOMS: atom_id res chain seq x y z
N MET A 1 -24.14 13.69 -6.39
CA MET A 1 -23.20 13.92 -5.28
C MET A 1 -21.95 13.08 -5.52
N PRO A 2 -20.73 13.60 -5.32
CA PRO A 2 -19.51 12.80 -5.43
C PRO A 2 -19.44 11.75 -4.32
N ILE A 3 -18.99 10.55 -4.65
CA ILE A 3 -18.67 9.49 -3.69
C ILE A 3 -17.18 9.62 -3.39
N PHE A 4 -16.84 9.96 -2.15
CA PHE A 4 -15.46 10.01 -1.69
C PHE A 4 -15.07 8.68 -1.05
N ALA A 5 -13.91 8.16 -1.42
CA ALA A 5 -13.27 7.04 -0.75
C ALA A 5 -11.96 7.55 -0.14
N PHE A 6 -11.75 7.25 1.14
CA PHE A 6 -10.48 7.55 1.79
C PHE A 6 -9.41 6.60 1.25
N SER A 7 -8.26 7.14 0.86
CA SER A 7 -7.10 6.36 0.47
C SER A 7 -5.85 6.95 1.11
N SER A 8 -4.91 6.08 1.49
CA SER A 8 -3.64 6.48 2.09
C SER A 8 -2.50 5.65 1.56
N ALA A 9 -1.29 6.20 1.61
CA ALA A 9 -0.06 5.52 1.28
C ALA A 9 0.90 5.67 2.46
N ASN A 10 1.53 4.58 2.87
CA ASN A 10 2.53 4.60 3.93
C ASN A 10 3.70 3.67 3.60
N VAL A 11 4.86 4.00 4.16
CA VAL A 11 6.03 3.13 4.17
C VAL A 11 6.22 2.59 5.57
N ASN A 12 6.73 1.36 5.69
CA ASN A 12 7.05 0.76 6.99
C ASN A 12 8.21 1.49 7.70
N GLN A 13 9.10 2.12 6.94
CA GLN A 13 10.26 2.86 7.43
C GLN A 13 10.57 4.07 6.53
N THR A 14 11.02 5.16 7.14
CA THR A 14 11.38 6.42 6.44
C THR A 14 12.87 6.54 6.14
N TRP A 15 13.68 5.62 6.66
CA TRP A 15 15.12 5.50 6.43
C TRP A 15 15.48 4.03 6.25
N PHE A 16 16.60 3.76 5.58
CA PHE A 16 17.07 2.40 5.29
C PHE A 16 18.57 2.41 4.99
N TYR A 17 19.23 1.28 5.25
CA TYR A 17 20.54 1.00 4.67
C TYR A 17 20.40 0.46 3.23
N PRO A 18 21.40 0.66 2.36
CA PRO A 18 21.39 0.07 1.02
C PRO A 18 21.14 -1.44 1.04
N GLY A 19 20.13 -1.88 0.29
CA GLY A 19 19.74 -3.29 0.17
C GLY A 19 18.78 -3.79 1.26
N GLU A 20 18.42 -2.94 2.21
CA GLU A 20 17.39 -3.22 3.20
C GLU A 20 16.00 -3.27 2.54
N VAL A 21 15.08 -4.01 3.15
CA VAL A 21 13.73 -4.19 2.62
C VAL A 21 12.83 -3.04 3.05
N VAL A 22 12.20 -2.39 2.09
CA VAL A 22 11.16 -1.37 2.32
C VAL A 22 9.83 -1.87 1.77
N VAL A 23 8.75 -1.58 2.49
CA VAL A 23 7.38 -1.95 2.13
C VAL A 23 6.53 -0.70 1.99
N LEU A 24 6.11 -0.40 0.78
CA LEU A 24 5.08 0.60 0.49
C LEU A 24 3.71 -0.07 0.58
N THR A 25 2.78 0.49 1.34
CA THR A 25 1.41 -0.01 1.44
C THR A 25 0.43 1.09 1.02
N LEU A 26 -0.47 0.73 0.10
CA LEU A 26 -1.62 1.54 -0.29
C LEU A 26 -2.85 1.00 0.42
N ASN A 27 -3.63 1.87 1.06
CA ASN A 27 -4.87 1.52 1.75
C ASN A 27 -6.04 2.27 1.12
N ALA A 28 -7.21 1.66 1.11
CA ALA A 28 -8.44 2.30 0.68
C ALA A 28 -9.67 1.71 1.38
N ASP A 29 -10.60 2.59 1.75
CA ASP A 29 -11.82 2.22 2.45
C ASP A 29 -12.95 1.90 1.46
N SER A 30 -12.74 0.84 0.68
CA SER A 30 -13.71 0.34 -0.28
C SER A 30 -13.47 -1.14 -0.57
N ASP A 31 -14.54 -1.84 -0.95
CA ASP A 31 -14.52 -3.25 -1.33
C ASP A 31 -14.22 -3.46 -2.83
N LYS A 32 -14.38 -2.43 -3.65
CA LYS A 32 -14.17 -2.40 -5.12
C LYS A 32 -12.97 -1.53 -5.49
N VAL A 33 -11.86 -1.69 -4.78
CA VAL A 33 -10.62 -0.95 -5.06
C VAL A 33 -9.81 -1.69 -6.12
N VAL A 34 -9.38 -0.97 -7.15
CA VAL A 34 -8.38 -1.47 -8.11
C VAL A 34 -7.06 -0.79 -7.79
N PHE A 35 -6.16 -1.53 -7.14
CA PHE A 35 -4.80 -1.05 -6.90
C PHE A 35 -3.95 -1.17 -8.16
N PRO A 36 -3.03 -0.22 -8.42
CA PRO A 36 -2.15 -0.27 -9.58
C PRO A 36 -1.25 -1.52 -9.56
N VAL A 37 -0.71 -1.86 -10.73
CA VAL A 37 0.40 -2.80 -10.85
C VAL A 37 1.67 -1.99 -10.93
N ILE A 38 2.47 -2.00 -9.86
CA ILE A 38 3.73 -1.27 -9.78
C ILE A 38 4.86 -2.29 -9.88
N SER A 39 5.63 -2.22 -10.96
CA SER A 39 6.80 -3.08 -11.18
C SER A 39 8.10 -2.45 -10.70
N LYS A 40 8.16 -1.11 -10.61
CA LYS A 40 9.31 -0.35 -10.14
C LYS A 40 8.91 0.79 -9.23
N ILE A 41 9.70 1.02 -8.19
CA ILE A 41 9.59 2.16 -7.27
C ILE A 41 10.93 2.88 -7.28
N ALA A 42 10.94 4.14 -7.72
CA ALA A 42 12.17 4.94 -7.89
C ALA A 42 13.27 4.20 -8.68
N GLY A 43 12.90 3.45 -9.71
CA GLY A 43 13.81 2.66 -10.54
C GLY A 43 14.17 1.27 -9.98
N TYR A 44 13.88 0.97 -8.72
CA TYR A 44 14.10 -0.36 -8.11
C TYR A 44 12.95 -1.31 -8.37
N SER A 45 13.25 -2.56 -8.74
CA SER A 45 12.22 -3.58 -8.98
C SER A 45 11.48 -3.95 -7.71
N VAL A 46 10.16 -4.09 -7.83
CA VAL A 46 9.31 -4.68 -6.79
C VAL A 46 9.59 -6.18 -6.75
N LEU A 47 9.96 -6.67 -5.57
CA LEU A 47 10.31 -8.07 -5.31
C LEU A 47 9.08 -8.93 -5.06
N SER A 48 8.09 -8.37 -4.37
CA SER A 48 6.82 -9.03 -4.10
C SER A 48 5.70 -8.04 -3.90
N THR A 49 4.49 -8.51 -4.14
CA THR A 49 3.25 -7.78 -3.89
C THR A 49 2.33 -8.63 -3.05
N ASN A 50 1.64 -8.01 -2.08
CA ASN A 50 0.67 -8.68 -1.24
C ASN A 50 -0.61 -7.86 -1.15
N ASN A 51 -1.75 -8.53 -1.10
CA ASN A 51 -3.06 -7.90 -1.00
C ASN A 51 -3.70 -8.33 0.33
N ALA A 52 -4.25 -7.38 1.08
CA ALA A 52 -5.02 -7.68 2.26
C ALA A 52 -6.40 -7.02 2.19
N LYS A 53 -7.37 -7.65 2.84
CA LYS A 53 -8.73 -7.14 2.97
C LYS A 53 -9.22 -7.41 4.38
N SER A 54 -9.64 -6.35 5.06
CA SER A 54 -10.25 -6.41 6.39
C SER A 54 -11.70 -5.94 6.28
N ILE A 55 -12.60 -6.67 6.93
CA ILE A 55 -14.02 -6.32 7.01
C ILE A 55 -14.37 -6.29 8.48
N SER A 56 -14.85 -5.14 8.96
CA SER A 56 -15.31 -4.97 10.33
C SER A 56 -16.75 -4.45 10.35
N ILE A 57 -17.48 -4.81 11.40
CA ILE A 57 -18.86 -4.35 11.63
C ILE A 57 -18.83 -3.55 12.93
N MET A 58 -19.09 -2.25 12.85
CA MET A 58 -19.09 -1.36 14.00
C MET A 58 -20.40 -0.56 14.00
N ASN A 59 -21.17 -0.65 15.09
CA ASN A 59 -22.45 0.03 15.26
C ASN A 59 -23.36 -0.11 14.03
N THR A 60 -23.61 -1.35 13.59
CA THR A 60 -24.40 -1.72 12.39
C THR A 60 -23.87 -1.23 11.03
N LYS A 61 -22.75 -0.49 10.99
CA LYS A 61 -22.09 -0.09 9.74
C LYS A 61 -20.99 -1.09 9.38
N ARG A 62 -21.03 -1.57 8.13
CA ARG A 62 -19.96 -2.39 7.54
C ARG A 62 -18.83 -1.48 7.06
N MET A 63 -17.65 -1.64 7.62
CA MET A 63 -16.42 -1.03 7.15
C MET A 63 -15.60 -2.06 6.38
N VAL A 64 -15.12 -1.68 5.20
CA VAL A 64 -14.23 -2.51 4.39
C VAL A 64 -12.96 -1.72 4.13
N GLN A 65 -11.84 -2.30 4.52
CA GLN A 65 -10.53 -1.74 4.26
C GLN A 65 -9.76 -2.73 3.38
N SER A 66 -9.38 -2.28 2.19
CA SER A 66 -8.54 -3.04 1.29
C SER A 66 -7.14 -2.41 1.29
N SER A 67 -6.11 -3.22 1.20
CA SER A 67 -4.73 -2.72 1.06
C SER A 67 -3.91 -3.57 0.09
N LYS A 68 -2.88 -2.94 -0.48
CA LYS A 68 -1.88 -3.61 -1.31
C LYS A 68 -0.49 -3.12 -0.94
N SER A 69 0.40 -4.05 -0.63
CA SER A 69 1.78 -3.80 -0.25
C SER A 69 2.73 -4.19 -1.38
N TYR A 70 3.79 -3.42 -1.54
CA TYR A 70 4.87 -3.58 -2.52
C TYR A 70 6.19 -3.60 -1.78
N THR A 71 6.89 -4.71 -1.86
CA THR A 71 8.18 -4.90 -1.20
C THR A 71 9.29 -4.68 -2.21
N PHE A 72 10.26 -3.84 -1.87
CA PHE A 72 11.40 -3.52 -2.74
C PHE A 72 12.67 -3.29 -1.89
N LYS A 73 13.82 -3.29 -2.56
CA LYS A 73 15.14 -3.08 -1.93
C LYS A 73 15.87 -1.92 -2.58
N PRO A 74 15.77 -0.70 -2.02
CA PRO A 74 16.52 0.44 -2.52
C PRO A 74 18.02 0.33 -2.18
N LEU A 75 18.87 0.76 -3.11
CA LEU A 75 20.34 0.80 -2.92
C LEU A 75 20.85 2.22 -2.65
N LYS A 76 20.03 3.23 -2.91
CA LYS A 76 20.33 4.66 -2.73
C LYS A 76 19.07 5.38 -2.27
N SER A 77 19.24 6.63 -1.85
CA SER A 77 18.14 7.54 -1.53
C SER A 77 17.06 7.55 -2.63
N LEU A 78 15.80 7.69 -2.21
CA LEU A 78 14.63 7.74 -3.07
C LEU A 78 14.24 9.18 -3.47
N GLN A 79 15.14 10.14 -3.24
CA GLN A 79 14.98 11.56 -3.63
C GLN A 79 15.04 11.75 -5.16
#